data_AF-A0A7W0NLK7-F1
#
_entry.id   AF-A0A7W0NLK7-F1
#
_cell.length_a   1.000
_cell.length_b   1.000
_cell.length_c   1.000
_cell.angle_alpha   90.00
_cell.angle_beta   90.00
_cell.angle_gamma   90.00
#
_symmetry.space_group_name_H-M   'P 1'
#
loop_
_entity.id
_entity.type
_entity.pdbx_description
1 polymer ?
#
loop_
_entity_poly.entity_id
_entity_poly.type
_entity_poly.pdbx_seq_one_letter_code
_entity_poly.pdbx_strand_id
1 'polypeptide(L)'
;MTEPGTPSDAREERLAQNEVLFRSVNESIEQQALKFGGLDSYEFICECSSTECFSRVRLTLQEYEHIRSEGVRFFVLPGHANVEVEVVVEAKDGYCVVEKYGAAGVVANDENPRDGDPEP
;
A
#
# COMPACT_ATOMS: atom_id res chain seq x y z
N MET A 1 1.45 26.75 27.57
CA MET A 1 1.75 27.24 26.21
C MET A 1 2.16 26.01 25.43
N THR A 2 1.24 25.44 24.66
CA THR A 2 1.49 24.22 23.89
C THR A 2 1.91 24.68 22.50
N GLU A 3 3.12 24.31 22.07
CA GLU A 3 3.58 24.67 20.73
C GLU A 3 2.73 23.94 19.69
N PRO A 4 2.27 24.62 18.62
CA PRO A 4 1.57 23.96 17.53
C PRO A 4 2.59 23.14 16.74
N GLY A 5 2.39 21.82 16.70
CA GLY A 5 3.14 20.91 15.83
C GLY A 5 3.16 21.43 14.39
N THR A 6 4.32 21.31 13.76
CA THR A 6 4.60 21.77 12.40
C THR A 6 3.57 21.25 11.40
N PRO A 7 3.09 22.07 10.43
CA PRO A 7 2.06 21.67 9.46
C PRO A 7 2.46 20.53 8.50
N SER A 8 3.72 20.06 8.53
CA SER A 8 4.23 18.92 7.75
C SER A 8 3.69 17.59 8.27
N ASP A 9 3.74 17.37 9.58
CA ASP A 9 3.42 16.07 10.20
C ASP A 9 1.94 15.71 9.99
N ALA A 10 1.02 16.67 10.14
CA ALA A 10 -0.41 16.43 9.98
C ALA A 10 -0.87 16.25 8.51
N ARG A 11 -0.02 16.60 7.53
CA ARG A 11 -0.26 16.32 6.10
C ARG A 11 0.31 14.95 5.74
N GLU A 12 1.49 14.64 6.23
CA GLU A 12 2.14 13.32 6.07
C GLU A 12 1.33 12.21 6.75
N GLU A 13 0.82 12.42 7.97
CA GLU A 13 -0.09 11.49 8.68
C GLU A 13 -1.38 11.24 7.89
N ARG A 14 -1.97 12.28 7.29
CA ARG A 14 -3.18 12.13 6.46
C ARG A 14 -2.92 11.40 5.15
N LEU A 15 -1.70 11.47 4.60
CA LEU A 15 -1.32 10.69 3.42
C LEU A 15 -1.14 9.21 3.79
N ALA A 16 -0.54 8.92 4.95
CA ALA A 16 -0.31 7.56 5.44
C ALA A 16 -1.61 6.82 5.82
N GLN A 17 -2.60 7.50 6.41
CA GLN A 17 -3.86 6.86 6.82
C GLN A 17 -4.70 6.30 5.66
N ASN A 18 -4.56 6.84 4.46
CA ASN A 18 -5.42 6.45 3.33
C ASN A 18 -4.96 5.17 2.65
N GLU A 19 -3.66 4.91 2.67
CA GLU A 19 -3.06 3.74 2.01
C GLU A 19 -3.32 2.48 2.84
N VAL A 20 -3.34 2.63 4.17
CA VAL A 20 -3.75 1.57 5.10
C VAL A 20 -5.16 1.05 4.79
N LEU A 21 -6.09 1.95 4.43
CA LEU A 21 -7.45 1.56 4.05
C LEU A 21 -7.46 0.69 2.79
N PHE A 22 -6.81 1.13 1.71
CA PHE A 22 -6.78 0.37 0.46
C PHE A 22 -6.04 -0.96 0.61
N ARG A 23 -4.95 -0.97 1.39
CA ARG A 23 -4.26 -2.19 1.79
C ARG A 23 -5.21 -3.16 2.48
N SER A 24 -5.98 -2.72 3.48
CA SER A 24 -6.96 -3.58 4.17
C SER A 24 -7.99 -4.19 3.20
N VAL A 25 -8.45 -3.42 2.21
CA VAL A 25 -9.35 -3.91 1.17
C VAL A 25 -8.66 -4.96 0.28
N ASN A 26 -7.41 -4.72 -0.12
CA ASN A 26 -6.64 -5.64 -0.95
C ASN A 26 -6.30 -6.95 -0.24
N GLU A 27 -5.95 -6.91 1.04
CA GLU A 27 -5.79 -8.12 1.88
C GLU A 27 -7.11 -8.91 1.91
N SER A 28 -8.27 -8.24 2.02
CA SER A 28 -9.57 -8.93 1.95
C SER A 28 -9.84 -9.58 0.59
N ILE A 29 -9.41 -8.94 -0.50
CA ILE A 29 -9.49 -9.51 -1.86
C ILE A 29 -8.63 -10.76 -1.97
N GLU A 30 -7.37 -10.71 -1.50
CA GLU A 30 -6.47 -11.85 -1.47
C GLU A 30 -7.04 -13.02 -0.67
N GLN A 31 -7.52 -12.76 0.55
CA GLN A 31 -8.10 -13.80 1.42
C GLN A 31 -9.34 -14.47 0.79
N GLN A 32 -10.11 -13.74 -0.01
CA GLN A 32 -11.20 -14.32 -0.79
C GLN A 32 -10.69 -15.11 -1.98
N ALA A 33 -9.75 -14.56 -2.75
CA ALA A 33 -9.14 -15.19 -3.91
C ALA A 33 -8.48 -16.54 -3.59
N LEU A 34 -7.77 -16.64 -2.46
CA LEU A 34 -7.18 -17.88 -1.95
C LEU A 34 -8.24 -18.98 -1.73
N LYS A 35 -9.45 -18.63 -1.28
CA LYS A 35 -10.56 -19.59 -1.09
C LYS A 35 -11.12 -20.13 -2.41
N PHE A 36 -10.92 -19.41 -3.52
CA PHE A 36 -11.43 -19.78 -4.85
C PHE A 36 -10.40 -20.43 -5.77
N GLY A 37 -9.17 -20.70 -5.29
CA GLY A 37 -8.16 -21.47 -6.04
C GLY A 37 -6.95 -20.70 -6.53
N GLY A 38 -6.85 -19.38 -6.26
CA GLY A 38 -5.61 -18.59 -6.19
C GLY A 38 -4.67 -18.46 -7.41
N LEU A 39 -4.92 -19.17 -8.51
CA LEU A 39 -4.04 -19.19 -9.69
C LEU A 39 -4.37 -18.12 -10.74
N ASP A 40 -5.50 -17.43 -10.60
CA ASP A 40 -5.96 -16.41 -11.56
C ASP A 40 -5.43 -15.01 -11.22
N SER A 41 -5.55 -14.10 -12.20
CA SER A 41 -5.38 -12.67 -11.97
C SER A 41 -6.63 -12.07 -11.33
N TYR A 42 -6.46 -11.27 -10.29
CA TYR A 42 -7.53 -10.56 -9.59
C TYR A 42 -7.40 -9.06 -9.78
N GLU A 43 -8.51 -8.34 -9.60
CA GLU A 43 -8.51 -6.89 -9.59
C GLU A 43 -8.35 -6.38 -8.16
N PHE A 44 -7.21 -5.77 -7.89
CA PHE A 44 -6.93 -5.06 -6.65
C PHE A 44 -7.11 -3.55 -6.85
N ILE A 45 -7.21 -2.80 -5.77
CA ILE A 45 -7.37 -1.34 -5.81
C ILE A 45 -6.00 -0.68 -5.68
N CYS A 46 -5.71 0.32 -6.52
CA CYS A 46 -4.49 1.13 -6.45
C CYS A 46 -4.25 1.67 -5.03
N GLU A 47 -3.07 1.42 -4.47
CA GLU A 47 -2.73 1.74 -3.07
C GLU A 47 -2.03 3.11 -2.92
N CYS A 48 -2.27 4.03 -3.84
CA CYS A 48 -1.69 5.37 -3.76
C CYS A 48 -2.33 6.19 -2.63
N SER A 49 -1.65 7.24 -2.18
CA SER A 49 -2.11 8.13 -1.11
C SER A 49 -3.41 8.92 -1.39
N SER A 50 -3.98 8.83 -2.59
CA SER A 50 -5.19 9.56 -2.99
C SER A 50 -6.48 8.86 -2.54
N THR A 51 -7.28 9.54 -1.72
CA THR A 51 -8.59 9.05 -1.22
C THR A 51 -9.65 8.88 -2.30
N GLU A 52 -9.44 9.46 -3.47
CA GLU A 52 -10.38 9.40 -4.58
C GLU A 52 -9.98 8.34 -5.62
N CYS A 53 -8.86 7.63 -5.40
CA CYS A 53 -8.39 6.62 -6.31
C CYS A 53 -9.03 5.26 -6.02
N PHE A 54 -10.06 4.92 -6.79
CA PHE A 54 -10.69 3.60 -6.78
C PHE A 54 -10.35 2.80 -8.06
N SER A 55 -9.26 3.18 -8.73
CA SER A 55 -8.84 2.50 -9.95
C SER A 55 -8.30 1.12 -9.63
N ARG A 56 -8.54 0.17 -10.54
CA ARG A 56 -8.17 -1.23 -10.35
C ARG A 56 -6.89 -1.57 -11.08
N VAL A 57 -6.06 -2.40 -10.46
CA VAL A 57 -4.85 -2.98 -11.04
C VAL A 57 -5.02 -4.50 -11.06
N ARG A 58 -4.69 -5.12 -12.20
CA ARG A 58 -4.74 -6.57 -12.35
C ARG A 58 -3.42 -7.16 -11.88
N LEU A 59 -3.46 -8.00 -10.86
CA LEU A 59 -2.30 -8.71 -10.30
C LEU A 59 -2.64 -10.18 -10.10
N THR A 60 -1.66 -11.06 -10.26
CA THR A 60 -1.76 -12.40 -9.69
C THR A 60 -1.60 -12.34 -8.17
N LEU A 61 -2.06 -13.36 -7.45
CA LEU A 61 -1.81 -13.46 -6.00
C LEU A 61 -0.32 -13.49 -5.67
N GLN A 62 0.49 -14.15 -6.51
CA GLN A 62 1.93 -14.20 -6.31
C GLN A 62 2.58 -12.82 -6.43
N GLU A 63 2.11 -11.99 -7.35
CA GLU A 63 2.62 -10.62 -7.49
C GLU A 63 2.20 -9.74 -6.33
N TYR A 64 0.95 -9.86 -5.87
CA TYR A 64 0.48 -9.13 -4.70
C TYR A 64 1.27 -9.55 -3.45
N GLU A 65 1.47 -10.86 -3.24
CA GLU A 65 2.26 -11.38 -2.12
C GLU A 65 3.73 -10.95 -2.18
N HIS A 66 4.36 -10.95 -3.36
CA HIS A 66 5.72 -10.43 -3.54
C HIS A 66 5.81 -8.96 -3.11
N ILE A 67 4.83 -8.14 -3.46
CA ILE A 67 4.78 -6.72 -3.07
C ILE A 67 4.58 -6.60 -1.56
N ARG A 68 3.67 -7.38 -0.99
CA ARG A 68 3.30 -7.33 0.43
C ARG A 68 4.27 -8.02 1.38
N SER A 69 5.25 -8.75 0.84
CA SER A 69 6.37 -9.31 1.61
C SER A 69 7.19 -8.24 2.36
N GLU A 70 7.10 -6.98 1.92
CA GLU A 70 7.70 -5.82 2.60
C GLU A 70 6.59 -4.85 3.02
N GLY A 71 6.44 -4.61 4.33
CA GLY A 71 5.38 -3.76 4.90
C GLY A 71 5.38 -2.32 4.42
N VAL A 72 6.50 -1.85 3.87
CA VAL A 72 6.71 -0.49 3.34
C VAL A 72 6.44 -0.37 1.83
N ARG A 73 6.10 -1.47 1.15
CA ARG A 73 5.81 -1.49 -0.29
C ARG A 73 4.32 -1.44 -0.59
N PHE A 74 4.02 -0.81 -1.71
CA PHE A 74 2.68 -0.59 -2.22
C PHE A 74 2.70 -0.67 -3.75
N PHE A 75 1.56 -1.03 -4.35
CA PHE A 75 1.42 -0.94 -5.81
C PHE A 75 0.47 0.19 -6.22
N VAL A 76 0.89 0.96 -7.21
CA VAL A 76 0.18 2.14 -7.68
C VAL A 76 0.10 2.16 -9.20
N LEU A 77 -0.91 2.85 -9.75
CA LEU A 77 -0.94 3.09 -11.18
C LEU A 77 0.27 3.93 -11.64
N PRO A 78 0.70 3.79 -12.91
CA PRO A 78 1.74 4.64 -13.45
C PRO A 78 1.38 6.12 -13.29
N GLY A 79 2.29 6.90 -12.68
CA GLY A 79 2.09 8.31 -12.38
C GLY A 79 1.36 8.62 -11.07
N HIS A 80 0.98 7.61 -10.28
CA HIS A 80 0.32 7.80 -8.98
C HIS A 80 1.29 7.73 -7.78
N ALA A 81 2.58 7.52 -8.02
CA ALA A 81 3.60 7.56 -6.98
C ALA A 81 3.73 8.99 -6.41
N ASN A 82 3.80 9.10 -5.09
CA ASN A 82 4.09 10.36 -4.42
C ASN A 82 5.60 10.50 -4.19
N VAL A 83 6.27 11.12 -5.16
CA VAL A 83 7.74 11.30 -5.17
C VAL A 83 8.32 12.08 -3.99
N GLU A 84 7.50 12.73 -3.15
CA GLU A 84 7.96 13.39 -1.92
C GLU A 84 8.30 12.37 -0.81
N VAL A 85 7.63 11.21 -0.79
CA VAL A 85 7.70 10.22 0.30
C VAL A 85 7.90 8.77 -0.18
N GLU A 86 7.94 8.55 -1.49
CA GLU A 86 8.06 7.23 -2.13
C GLU A 86 9.14 7.22 -3.20
N VAL A 87 9.73 6.04 -3.39
CA VAL A 87 10.57 5.73 -4.55
C VAL A 87 9.96 4.58 -5.33
N VAL A 88 9.95 4.68 -6.66
CA VAL A 88 9.55 3.54 -7.53
C VAL A 88 10.70 2.53 -7.53
N VAL A 89 10.45 1.34 -7.00
CA VAL A 89 11.44 0.24 -6.92
C VAL A 89 11.27 -0.77 -8.05
N GLU A 90 10.05 -0.93 -8.56
CA GLU A 90 9.76 -1.75 -9.74
C GLU A 90 8.73 -1.05 -10.63
N ALA A 91 8.91 -1.18 -11.96
CA ALA A 91 7.95 -0.72 -12.94
C ALA A 91 7.54 -1.88 -13.83
N LYS A 92 6.23 -2.15 -13.89
CA LYS A 92 5.64 -3.18 -14.75
C LYS A 92 4.63 -2.56 -15.71
N ASP A 93 4.17 -3.36 -16.66
CA ASP A 93 3.06 -2.94 -17.52
C ASP A 93 1.79 -2.82 -16.67
N GLY A 94 1.21 -1.61 -16.63
CA GLY A 94 -0.02 -1.31 -15.89
C GLY A 94 0.13 -0.90 -14.42
N TYR A 95 1.30 -1.02 -13.79
CA TYR A 95 1.51 -0.55 -12.41
C TYR A 95 2.99 -0.36 -12.04
N CYS A 96 3.22 0.38 -10.96
CA CYS A 96 4.52 0.57 -10.31
C CYS A 96 4.46 0.02 -8.89
N VAL A 97 5.57 -0.53 -8.41
CA VAL A 97 5.78 -0.80 -6.99
C VAL A 97 6.56 0.36 -6.41
N VAL A 98 6.02 0.96 -5.36
CA VAL A 98 6.65 2.04 -4.62
C VAL A 98 7.04 1.58 -3.23
N GLU A 99 8.14 2.10 -2.73
CA GLU A 99 8.61 1.87 -1.37
C GLU A 99 8.66 3.20 -0.62
N LYS A 100 8.07 3.22 0.58
CA LYS A 100 8.10 4.40 1.45
C LYS A 100 9.37 4.44 2.28
N TYR A 101 9.84 5.65 2.54
CA TYR A 101 11.02 5.89 3.37
C TYR A 101 10.74 6.93 4.47
N GLY A 102 11.70 7.09 5.38
CA GLY A 102 11.61 8.06 6.46
C GLY A 102 10.43 7.79 7.40
N ALA A 103 9.80 8.87 7.88
CA ALA A 103 8.65 8.77 8.79
C ALA A 103 7.46 8.03 8.16
N ALA A 104 7.20 8.24 6.87
CA ALA A 104 6.12 7.58 6.16
C ALA A 104 6.32 6.04 6.06
N GLY A 105 7.57 5.59 5.93
CA GLY A 105 7.90 4.16 5.98
C GLY A 105 7.67 3.54 7.36
N VAL A 106 8.03 4.24 8.44
CA VAL A 106 7.79 3.76 9.81
C VAL A 106 6.29 3.58 10.07
N VAL A 107 5.48 4.60 9.74
CA VAL A 107 4.01 4.51 9.91
C VAL A 107 3.43 3.38 9.06
N ALA A 108 3.87 3.22 7.81
CA ALA A 108 3.38 2.16 6.94
C ALA A 108 3.70 0.75 7.46
N ASN A 109 4.81 0.59 8.19
CA ASN A 109 5.16 -0.65 8.84
C ASN A 109 4.33 -0.88 10.11
N ASP A 110 4.22 0.13 10.98
CA ASP A 110 3.46 0.01 12.23
C ASP A 110 1.97 -0.29 11.99
N GLU A 111 1.39 0.24 10.92
CA GLU A 111 0.01 0.00 10.49
C GLU A 111 -0.12 -1.25 9.57
N ASN A 112 0.94 -2.05 9.42
CA ASN A 112 0.90 -3.27 8.62
C ASN A 112 0.02 -4.33 9.32
N PRO A 113 -1.13 -4.74 8.74
CA PRO A 113 -2.01 -5.72 9.37
C PRO A 113 -1.36 -7.09 9.55
N ARG A 114 -0.24 -7.36 8.87
CA ARG A 114 0.52 -8.63 8.95
C ARG A 114 1.54 -8.66 10.09
N ASP A 115 1.91 -7.53 10.69
CA ASP A 115 2.93 -7.49 11.76
C ASP A 115 2.37 -7.92 13.13
N GLY A 116 1.05 -8.10 13.25
CA GLY A 116 0.34 -8.46 14.48
C GLY A 116 -0.05 -9.94 14.66
N ASP A 117 0.09 -10.77 13.62
CA ASP A 117 -0.20 -12.21 13.70
C ASP A 117 1.13 -13.00 13.59
N PRO A 118 1.65 -13.58 14.68
CA PRO A 118 2.64 -14.62 14.54
C PRO A 118 1.97 -15.81 13.83
N GLU A 119 2.48 -16.18 12.67
CA GLU A 119 2.09 -17.41 11.96
C GLU A 119 2.19 -18.61 12.96
N PRO A 120 1.16 -19.48 13.05
CA PRO A 120 1.17 -20.62 13.97
C PRO A 120 2.19 -21.70 13.61
#